data_AF-A0A960LZ45-F1
#
_entry.id   AF-A0A960LZ45-F1
#
_cell.length_a   1.000
_cell.length_b   1.000
_cell.length_c   1.000
_cell.angle_alpha   90.00
_cell.angle_beta   90.00
_cell.angle_gamma   90.00
#
_symmetry.space_group_name_H-M   'P 1'
#
loop_
_entity.id
_entity.type
_entity.pdbx_description
1 polymer ?
#
loop_
_entity_poly.entity_id
_entity_poly.type
_entity_poly.pdbx_seq_one_letter_code
_entity_poly.pdbx_strand_id
1 'polypeptide(L)'
;MSRKVYRWIGQLLLVGLGGVGSLMVMGCGQATEDPGLQVWAIPSTVKVHRSELPPARSDTIHLSAAQHETEGFQLVLHAALTQARAVTIRVSPLVHSDGHALPDSAIALFREHYHLVLQPTGGYRWQRPAEYPDALLPFTAPEDGQPYGAPFAITRIGATGKPHIHGRQDHGFMFATGTYTGTENRAWVVQVVKGGPPGQATIRWSDQWKSGWDENVRVKRWSAEDILIPAASDAALIPEIALKDGVAIRFTGETFVAGETYHVHTYARINQVIWGDISVPAQAQPGTYTGSVDVVVDGALLKTLPLSLDVWPFALPKPRTMTTAFHGWMDAQFYADNPAADWQFELLLH
;
A
#
# COMPACT_ATOMS: atom_id res chain seq x y z
N MET A 1 5.79 52.46 -7.03
CA MET A 1 6.54 53.17 -8.09
C MET A 1 8.01 52.86 -7.86
N SER A 2 8.84 52.31 -8.74
CA SER A 2 8.88 52.18 -10.20
C SER A 2 9.70 50.93 -10.54
N ARG A 3 9.26 50.17 -11.56
CA ARG A 3 9.95 49.01 -12.13
C ARG A 3 11.16 49.49 -12.93
N LYS A 4 12.35 48.91 -12.72
CA LYS A 4 13.47 49.04 -13.66
C LYS A 4 13.56 47.80 -14.55
N VAL A 5 13.16 48.01 -15.78
CA VAL A 5 13.39 47.18 -16.98
C VAL A 5 14.87 47.31 -17.37
N TYR A 6 15.52 46.20 -17.73
CA TYR A 6 16.66 46.24 -18.65
C TYR A 6 16.49 45.18 -19.73
N ARG A 7 16.22 45.67 -20.95
CA ARG A 7 16.33 44.96 -22.22
C ARG A 7 17.81 44.99 -22.64
N TRP A 8 18.32 43.88 -23.12
CA TRP A 8 19.50 43.85 -23.99
C TRP A 8 19.14 43.13 -25.28
N ILE A 9 19.16 43.89 -26.38
CA ILE A 9 19.37 43.47 -27.77
C ILE A 9 20.89 43.40 -27.90
N GLY A 10 21.59 42.46 -28.54
CA GLY A 10 21.27 41.45 -29.54
C GLY A 10 22.54 41.33 -30.37
N GLN A 11 22.98 40.11 -30.71
CA GLN A 11 23.88 39.91 -31.85
C GLN A 11 23.82 38.45 -32.30
N LEU A 12 23.10 38.26 -33.41
CA LEU A 12 23.16 37.11 -34.29
C LEU A 12 24.48 37.17 -35.05
N LEU A 13 25.28 36.11 -34.96
CA LEU A 13 26.24 35.74 -36.01
C LEU A 13 25.96 34.29 -36.37
N LEU A 14 25.48 34.12 -37.60
CA LEU A 14 25.15 32.87 -38.24
C LEU A 14 26.14 32.74 -39.41
N VAL A 15 27.13 31.86 -39.29
CA VAL A 15 27.93 31.36 -40.41
C VAL A 15 27.96 29.85 -40.24
N GLY A 16 27.27 29.17 -41.16
CA GLY A 16 27.12 27.72 -41.16
C GLY A 16 28.31 26.98 -41.74
N LEU A 17 28.37 25.67 -41.47
CA LEU A 17 28.48 24.59 -42.46
C LEU A 17 28.65 23.25 -41.74
N GLY A 18 27.79 22.27 -42.07
CA GLY A 18 28.13 20.85 -42.06
C GLY A 18 27.90 20.08 -40.75
N GLY A 19 26.70 19.51 -40.60
CA GLY A 19 26.46 18.44 -39.63
C GLY A 19 24.98 18.25 -39.36
N VAL A 20 24.28 17.50 -40.21
CA VAL A 20 22.93 17.01 -39.92
C VAL A 20 23.06 15.93 -38.84
N GLY A 21 23.21 16.36 -37.59
CA GLY A 21 22.97 15.52 -36.43
C GLY A 21 21.47 15.56 -36.16
N SER A 22 20.74 14.59 -36.68
CA SER A 22 19.37 14.32 -36.28
C SER A 22 19.35 14.17 -34.76
N LEU A 23 18.92 15.21 -34.05
CA LEU A 23 18.55 15.11 -32.65
C LEU A 23 17.26 14.28 -32.62
N MET A 24 17.42 12.95 -32.55
CA MET A 24 16.34 12.06 -32.14
C MET A 24 15.96 12.50 -30.73
N VAL A 25 14.92 13.33 -30.66
CA VAL A 25 14.08 13.38 -29.48
C VAL A 25 13.54 11.96 -29.37
N MET A 26 14.19 11.13 -28.56
CA MET A 26 13.51 9.99 -27.96
C MET A 26 12.34 10.60 -27.22
N GLY A 27 11.17 10.59 -27.87
CA GLY A 27 9.94 10.64 -27.11
C GLY A 27 10.10 9.55 -26.07
N CYS A 28 10.03 9.91 -24.79
CA CYS A 28 9.54 8.97 -23.79
C CYS A 28 8.21 8.50 -24.36
N GLY A 29 8.23 7.35 -25.03
CA GLY A 29 7.01 6.63 -25.34
C GLY A 29 6.31 6.53 -24.00
N GLN A 30 5.15 7.17 -23.87
CA GLN A 30 4.23 6.76 -22.84
C GLN A 30 3.96 5.31 -23.18
N ALA A 31 4.63 4.39 -22.48
CA ALA A 31 4.28 3.00 -22.51
C ALA A 31 2.78 2.98 -22.23
N THR A 32 1.99 2.63 -23.24
CA THR A 32 0.56 2.39 -23.06
C THR A 32 0.48 1.28 -22.03
N GLU A 33 0.19 1.65 -20.78
CA GLU A 33 0.11 0.68 -19.70
C GLU A 33 -0.98 -0.33 -20.05
N ASP A 34 -0.56 -1.60 -20.13
CA ASP A 34 -1.44 -2.73 -20.42
C ASP A 34 -2.60 -2.76 -19.41
N PRO A 35 -3.86 -2.72 -19.86
CA PRO A 35 -5.00 -2.94 -18.97
C PRO A 35 -4.93 -4.37 -18.44
N GLY A 36 -4.56 -4.53 -17.16
CA GLY A 36 -4.38 -5.85 -16.59
C GLY A 36 -3.69 -5.82 -15.23
N LEU A 37 -3.42 -7.02 -14.71
CA LEU A 37 -2.64 -7.22 -13.51
C LEU A 37 -1.20 -7.51 -13.92
N GLN A 38 -0.31 -6.60 -13.61
CA GLN A 38 1.11 -6.71 -13.88
C GLN A 38 1.87 -6.98 -12.59
N VAL A 39 3.03 -7.63 -12.70
CA VAL A 39 3.87 -8.00 -11.56
C VAL A 39 5.33 -7.76 -11.90
N TRP A 40 6.07 -7.15 -10.98
CA TRP A 40 7.52 -6.99 -11.07
C TRP A 40 8.16 -6.86 -9.68
N ALA A 41 9.46 -7.10 -9.61
CA ALA A 41 10.27 -6.82 -8.44
C ALA A 41 10.75 -5.36 -8.42
N ILE A 42 10.95 -4.83 -7.21
CA ILE A 42 11.52 -3.50 -6.94
C ILE A 42 12.56 -3.59 -5.81
N PRO A 43 13.44 -2.58 -5.66
CA PRO A 43 14.33 -2.52 -4.50
C PRO A 43 13.53 -2.43 -3.19
N SER A 44 14.00 -3.13 -2.15
CA SER A 44 13.40 -3.17 -0.80
C SER A 44 13.43 -1.83 -0.04
N THR A 45 14.11 -0.83 -0.59
CA THR A 45 14.25 0.52 -0.01
C THR A 45 13.28 1.52 -0.62
N VAL A 46 12.44 1.09 -1.57
CA VAL A 46 11.48 1.97 -2.26
C VAL A 46 10.10 1.81 -1.64
N LYS A 47 9.61 2.91 -1.06
CA LYS A 47 8.22 3.00 -0.59
C LYS A 47 7.29 3.19 -1.79
N VAL A 48 6.31 2.29 -1.96
CA VAL A 48 5.35 2.35 -3.07
C VAL A 48 3.94 2.68 -2.57
N HIS A 49 3.53 3.92 -2.75
CA HIS A 49 2.17 4.34 -2.45
C HIS A 49 1.13 3.57 -3.28
N ARG A 50 -0.09 3.46 -2.75
CA ARG A 50 -1.16 2.68 -3.37
C ARG A 50 -1.48 3.11 -4.80
N SER A 51 -1.33 4.40 -5.12
CA SER A 51 -1.69 4.98 -6.42
C SER A 51 -0.52 5.47 -7.27
N GLU A 52 0.72 5.25 -6.81
CA GLU A 52 1.91 5.72 -7.51
C GLU A 52 2.28 4.78 -8.66
N LEU A 53 2.90 5.29 -9.72
CA LEU A 53 3.51 4.42 -10.72
C LEU A 53 4.93 4.08 -10.25
N PRO A 54 5.26 2.80 -10.01
CA PRO A 54 6.57 2.44 -9.46
C PRO A 54 7.72 2.82 -10.41
N PRO A 55 8.81 3.40 -9.87
CA PRO A 55 9.85 4.04 -10.68
C PRO A 55 10.84 3.07 -11.34
N ALA A 56 11.05 1.88 -10.77
CA ALA A 56 11.91 0.82 -11.30
C ALA A 56 11.14 -0.51 -11.31
N ARG A 57 11.31 -1.32 -12.35
CA ARG A 57 10.62 -2.61 -12.53
C ARG A 57 11.64 -3.65 -12.99
N SER A 58 11.71 -4.78 -12.31
CA SER A 58 12.55 -5.92 -12.70
C SER A 58 11.71 -7.19 -12.85
N ASP A 59 12.05 -8.02 -13.84
CA ASP A 59 11.45 -9.34 -14.01
C ASP A 59 12.18 -10.45 -13.23
N THR A 60 13.28 -10.09 -12.56
CA THR A 60 14.08 -10.98 -11.71
C THR A 60 14.31 -10.37 -10.32
N ILE A 61 14.54 -11.25 -9.34
CA ILE A 61 14.91 -10.89 -7.98
C ILE A 61 16.33 -11.38 -7.76
N HIS A 62 17.24 -10.47 -7.43
CA HIS A 62 18.64 -10.76 -7.14
C HIS A 62 18.98 -10.18 -5.78
N LEU A 63 19.48 -11.03 -4.88
CA LEU A 63 19.79 -10.70 -3.50
C LEU A 63 21.20 -11.16 -3.17
N SER A 64 21.81 -10.54 -2.17
CA SER A 64 23.08 -10.96 -1.61
C SER A 64 23.04 -10.83 -0.10
N ALA A 65 23.49 -11.85 0.61
CA ALA A 65 23.44 -11.89 2.07
C ALA A 65 24.59 -12.71 2.64
N ALA A 66 25.03 -12.39 3.85
CA ALA A 66 25.95 -13.21 4.61
C ALA A 66 25.21 -14.35 5.32
N GLN A 67 25.95 -15.36 5.81
CA GLN A 67 25.38 -16.33 6.74
C GLN A 67 24.92 -15.59 8.02
N HIS A 68 23.80 -16.01 8.60
CA HIS A 68 23.09 -15.34 9.70
C HIS A 68 22.42 -13.99 9.40
N GLU A 69 22.40 -13.56 8.14
CA GLU A 69 21.69 -12.36 7.70
C GLU A 69 20.27 -12.69 7.24
N THR A 70 19.39 -11.70 7.29
CA THR A 70 18.07 -11.74 6.66
C THR A 70 18.02 -10.62 5.64
N GLU A 71 17.75 -10.96 4.38
CA GLU A 71 17.67 -10.00 3.28
C GLU A 71 16.23 -9.95 2.74
N GLY A 72 15.73 -8.74 2.53
CA GLY A 72 14.35 -8.48 2.11
C GLY A 72 14.24 -8.18 0.62
N PHE A 73 13.14 -8.59 -0.01
CA PHE A 73 12.78 -8.23 -1.38
C PHE A 73 11.32 -7.78 -1.46
N GLN A 74 11.00 -6.99 -2.49
CA GLN A 74 9.65 -6.49 -2.72
C GLN A 74 9.15 -6.87 -4.12
N LEU A 75 7.88 -7.30 -4.17
CA LEU A 75 7.10 -7.45 -5.39
C LEU A 75 5.96 -6.45 -5.41
N VAL A 76 5.75 -5.80 -6.55
CA VAL A 76 4.56 -4.97 -6.78
C VAL A 76 3.61 -5.70 -7.70
N LEU A 77 2.37 -5.88 -7.25
CA LEU A 77 1.24 -6.25 -8.06
C LEU A 77 0.49 -4.98 -8.43
N HIS A 78 0.53 -4.60 -9.71
CA HIS A 78 -0.09 -3.39 -10.23
C HIS A 78 -1.32 -3.75 -11.06
N ALA A 79 -2.51 -3.37 -10.58
CA ALA A 79 -3.75 -3.58 -11.30
C ALA A 79 -4.21 -2.28 -11.96
N ALA A 80 -4.27 -2.27 -13.29
CA ALA A 80 -4.79 -1.18 -14.09
C ALA A 80 -6.17 -1.54 -14.66
N LEU A 81 -7.20 -0.81 -14.25
CA LEU A 81 -8.61 -1.02 -14.62
C LEU A 81 -9.18 -2.41 -14.32
N THR A 82 -8.40 -3.31 -13.73
CA THR A 82 -8.76 -4.69 -13.41
C THR A 82 -8.83 -4.93 -11.89
N GLN A 83 -9.37 -6.08 -11.50
CA GLN A 83 -9.36 -6.60 -10.14
C GLN A 83 -8.92 -8.05 -10.14
N ALA A 84 -8.45 -8.53 -8.99
CA ALA A 84 -8.06 -9.92 -8.83
C ALA A 84 -8.56 -10.46 -7.49
N ARG A 85 -8.89 -11.75 -7.48
CA ARG A 85 -9.30 -12.47 -6.28
C ARG A 85 -8.32 -13.61 -6.02
N ALA A 86 -8.36 -14.11 -4.79
CA ALA A 86 -7.55 -15.25 -4.36
C ALA A 86 -6.06 -15.16 -4.76
N VAL A 87 -5.48 -13.97 -4.70
CA VAL A 87 -4.08 -13.71 -5.06
C VAL A 87 -3.19 -14.27 -3.97
N THR A 88 -2.17 -15.03 -4.34
CA THR A 88 -1.14 -15.54 -3.43
C THR A 88 0.21 -15.60 -4.12
N ILE A 89 1.26 -15.73 -3.32
CA ILE A 89 2.65 -15.82 -3.77
C ILE A 89 3.25 -17.11 -3.22
N ARG A 90 4.03 -17.82 -4.03
CA ARG A 90 4.76 -19.02 -3.64
C ARG A 90 6.22 -18.85 -4.00
N VAL A 91 7.11 -19.23 -3.10
CA VAL A 91 8.55 -19.26 -3.38
C VAL A 91 8.98 -20.72 -3.45
N SER A 92 9.70 -21.11 -4.50
CA SER A 92 10.28 -22.45 -4.58
C SER A 92 11.39 -22.62 -3.54
N PRO A 93 11.81 -23.86 -3.24
CA PRO A 93 13.05 -24.08 -2.51
C PRO A 93 14.20 -23.32 -3.18
N LEU A 94 15.03 -22.67 -2.35
CA LEU A 94 16.27 -22.05 -2.80
C LEU A 94 17.38 -23.09 -2.73
N VAL A 95 17.87 -23.50 -3.90
CA VAL A 95 18.81 -24.61 -4.04
C VAL A 95 20.16 -24.10 -4.53
N HIS A 96 21.20 -24.43 -3.79
CA HIS A 96 22.59 -24.19 -4.15
C HIS A 96 23.04 -25.12 -5.28
N SER A 97 24.06 -24.69 -6.03
CA SER A 97 24.63 -25.45 -7.15
C SER A 97 25.10 -26.87 -6.81
N ASP A 98 25.43 -27.15 -5.55
CA ASP A 98 25.87 -28.48 -5.08
C ASP A 98 24.71 -29.35 -4.53
N GLY A 99 23.47 -28.86 -4.60
CA GLY A 99 22.26 -29.57 -4.18
C GLY A 99 21.79 -29.27 -2.76
N HIS A 100 22.53 -28.50 -1.96
CA HIS A 100 22.02 -28.04 -0.66
C HIS A 100 20.87 -27.05 -0.85
N ALA A 101 19.78 -27.22 -0.10
CA ALA A 101 18.66 -26.28 -0.10
C ALA A 101 18.57 -25.52 1.22
N LEU A 102 18.14 -24.26 1.14
CA LEU A 102 17.69 -23.56 2.34
C LEU A 102 16.38 -24.21 2.84
N PRO A 103 16.16 -24.29 4.17
CA PRO A 103 14.91 -24.80 4.69
C PRO A 103 13.74 -23.87 4.33
N ASP A 104 12.53 -24.40 4.18
CA ASP A 104 11.33 -23.59 3.87
C ASP A 104 11.11 -22.48 4.92
N SER A 105 11.47 -22.74 6.18
CA SER A 105 11.40 -21.77 7.28
C SER A 105 12.37 -20.59 7.13
N ALA A 106 13.29 -20.62 6.17
CA ALA A 106 14.15 -19.49 5.84
C ALA A 106 13.38 -18.38 5.13
N ILE A 107 12.21 -18.68 4.56
CA ILE A 107 11.44 -17.76 3.73
C ILE A 107 10.20 -17.32 4.51
N ALA A 108 10.01 -16.01 4.64
CA ALA A 108 8.78 -15.42 5.17
C ALA A 108 8.18 -14.46 4.14
N LEU A 109 6.85 -14.47 4.01
CA LEU A 109 6.12 -13.61 3.08
C LEU A 109 5.10 -12.77 3.84
N PHE A 110 5.02 -11.51 3.47
CA PHE A 110 4.14 -10.53 4.07
C PHE A 110 3.41 -9.74 3.00
N ARG A 111 2.10 -9.55 3.19
CA ARG A 111 1.34 -8.57 2.42
C ARG A 111 1.51 -7.22 3.08
N GLU A 112 2.05 -6.25 2.34
CA GLU A 112 2.18 -4.90 2.85
C GLU A 112 0.79 -4.23 2.89
N HIS A 113 0.34 -3.89 4.09
CA HIS A 113 -0.94 -3.27 4.35
C HIS A 113 -0.82 -1.76 4.32
N TYR A 114 -1.87 -1.14 3.77
CA TYR A 114 -1.92 0.27 3.52
C TYR A 114 -2.80 0.98 4.54
N HIS A 115 -2.23 1.94 5.25
CA HIS A 115 -2.97 2.82 6.13
C HIS A 115 -3.37 4.09 5.39
N LEU A 116 -4.66 4.42 5.42
CA LEU A 116 -5.12 5.71 4.95
C LEU A 116 -4.72 6.79 5.95
N VAL A 117 -3.72 7.58 5.58
CA VAL A 117 -3.29 8.75 6.33
C VAL A 117 -4.02 9.96 5.76
N LEU A 118 -4.98 10.49 6.50
CA LEU A 118 -5.72 11.70 6.10
C LEU A 118 -5.04 13.00 6.53
N GLN A 119 -4.25 12.94 7.60
CA GLN A 119 -3.59 14.10 8.19
C GLN A 119 -2.16 13.75 8.62
N PRO A 120 -1.14 14.01 7.78
CA PRO A 120 0.25 13.92 8.21
C PRO A 120 0.59 15.00 9.25
N THR A 121 1.56 14.66 10.08
CA THR A 121 2.04 15.49 11.19
C THR A 121 2.89 16.66 10.69
N GLY A 122 2.77 17.83 11.33
CA GLY A 122 3.84 18.84 11.35
C GLY A 122 3.96 19.79 10.14
N GLY A 123 2.90 20.10 9.40
CA GLY A 123 2.93 21.16 8.37
C GLY A 123 3.88 20.90 7.19
N TYR A 124 4.46 19.70 7.11
CA TYR A 124 5.31 19.25 6.01
C TYR A 124 4.44 19.03 4.76
N ARG A 125 4.29 20.10 3.98
CA ARG A 125 3.47 20.16 2.74
C ARG A 125 3.84 19.12 1.67
N TRP A 126 4.93 18.37 1.84
CA TRP A 126 5.40 17.34 0.92
C TRP A 126 4.77 15.97 1.14
N GLN A 127 4.31 15.65 2.36
CA GLN A 127 3.60 14.41 2.65
C GLN A 127 2.12 14.59 2.31
N ARG A 128 1.57 13.69 1.48
CA ARG A 128 0.21 13.81 0.94
C ARG A 128 -0.73 12.84 1.63
N PRO A 129 -2.01 13.20 1.87
CA PRO A 129 -3.02 12.27 2.27
C PRO A 129 -3.10 11.17 1.23
N ALA A 130 -2.82 9.96 1.67
CA ALA A 130 -2.64 8.82 0.81
C ALA A 130 -2.76 7.56 1.64
N GLU A 131 -2.83 6.46 0.92
CA GLU A 131 -2.63 5.15 1.49
C GLU A 131 -1.13 4.86 1.50
N TYR A 132 -0.55 4.80 2.70
CA TYR A 132 0.87 4.52 2.94
C TYR A 132 1.04 3.05 3.26
N PRO A 133 1.96 2.34 2.59
CA PRO A 133 2.29 0.99 2.96
C PRO A 133 3.17 1.03 4.24
N ASP A 134 2.79 0.29 5.28
CA ASP A 134 3.48 0.37 6.58
C ASP A 134 3.47 -0.96 7.35
N ALA A 135 2.30 -1.59 7.48
CA ALA A 135 2.19 -2.83 8.26
C ALA A 135 2.49 -4.06 7.38
N LEU A 136 3.40 -4.91 7.82
CA LEU A 136 3.68 -6.21 7.19
C LEU A 136 2.75 -7.28 7.76
N LEU A 137 1.72 -7.65 7.02
CA LEU A 137 0.81 -8.72 7.42
C LEU A 137 1.38 -10.07 6.99
N PRO A 138 1.78 -10.96 7.90
CA PRO A 138 2.34 -12.25 7.52
C PRO A 138 1.30 -13.08 6.75
N PHE A 139 1.74 -13.85 5.76
CA PHE A 139 0.84 -14.65 4.93
C PHE A 139 0.02 -15.65 5.75
N THR A 140 0.64 -16.22 6.79
CA THR A 140 0.00 -17.04 7.81
C THR A 140 0.08 -16.37 9.17
N ALA A 141 -0.97 -16.50 9.97
CA ALA A 141 -1.01 -16.06 11.35
C ALA A 141 0.10 -16.73 12.17
N PRO A 142 0.96 -15.96 12.88
CA PRO A 142 2.02 -16.54 13.70
C PRO A 142 1.52 -17.46 14.83
N GLU A 143 0.28 -17.27 15.28
CA GLU A 143 -0.29 -17.92 16.45
C GLU A 143 -0.74 -19.36 16.16
N ASP A 144 -1.36 -19.59 14.99
CA ASP A 144 -2.00 -20.86 14.65
C ASP A 144 -1.70 -21.35 13.22
N GLY A 145 -0.92 -20.58 12.44
CA GLY A 145 -0.56 -20.91 11.06
C GLY A 145 -1.70 -20.76 10.05
N GLN A 146 -2.86 -20.21 10.43
CA GLN A 146 -3.98 -20.05 9.52
C GLN A 146 -3.71 -18.95 8.48
N PRO A 147 -4.35 -19.00 7.30
CA PRO A 147 -4.24 -17.94 6.30
C PRO A 147 -4.61 -16.56 6.88
N TYR A 148 -3.74 -15.56 6.71
CA TYR A 148 -3.93 -14.20 7.23
C TYR A 148 -3.67 -13.12 6.18
N GLY A 149 -2.41 -12.92 5.78
CA GLY A 149 -2.02 -11.96 4.75
C GLY A 149 -2.30 -12.42 3.32
N ALA A 150 -2.48 -13.73 3.12
CA ALA A 150 -2.82 -14.34 1.83
C ALA A 150 -3.73 -15.59 2.03
N PRO A 151 -4.56 -15.97 1.04
CA PRO A 151 -4.79 -15.25 -0.21
C PRO A 151 -5.56 -13.95 -0.01
N PHE A 152 -5.41 -12.98 -0.93
CA PHE A 152 -6.05 -11.67 -0.84
C PHE A 152 -6.72 -11.23 -2.14
N ALA A 153 -7.54 -10.20 -2.06
CA ALA A 153 -8.13 -9.55 -3.23
C ALA A 153 -7.41 -8.23 -3.53
N ILE A 154 -7.26 -7.91 -4.81
CA ILE A 154 -6.89 -6.58 -5.28
C ILE A 154 -8.18 -5.88 -5.69
N THR A 155 -8.70 -5.05 -4.78
CA THR A 155 -9.88 -4.22 -5.00
C THR A 155 -9.46 -2.84 -5.45
N ARG A 156 -10.23 -2.22 -6.36
CA ARG A 156 -10.02 -0.83 -6.80
C ARG A 156 -10.64 0.21 -5.87
N ILE A 157 -11.09 -0.23 -4.70
CA ILE A 157 -11.59 0.55 -3.57
C ILE A 157 -10.55 0.40 -2.45
N GLY A 158 -10.00 1.50 -1.98
CA GLY A 158 -9.04 1.55 -0.88
C GLY A 158 -9.70 1.55 0.50
N ALA A 159 -8.88 1.75 1.52
CA ALA A 159 -9.28 1.87 2.90
C ALA A 159 -10.23 3.05 3.11
N THR A 160 -11.15 2.88 4.05
CA THR A 160 -11.96 3.95 4.60
C THR A 160 -11.26 4.57 5.79
N GLY A 161 -11.47 5.87 6.00
CA GLY A 161 -10.96 6.53 7.18
C GLY A 161 -11.78 7.76 7.55
N LYS A 162 -11.59 8.21 8.79
CA LYS A 162 -12.11 9.47 9.29
C LYS A 162 -10.96 10.37 9.73
N PRO A 163 -11.05 11.70 9.53
CA PRO A 163 -10.07 12.61 10.09
C PRO A 163 -10.06 12.47 11.60
N HIS A 164 -8.89 12.22 12.18
CA HIS A 164 -8.73 12.22 13.62
C HIS A 164 -8.88 13.66 14.14
N ILE A 165 -9.70 13.84 15.17
CA ILE A 165 -9.87 15.14 15.83
C ILE A 165 -9.48 14.95 17.29
N HIS A 166 -8.40 15.60 17.71
CA HIS A 166 -7.89 15.51 19.06
C HIS A 166 -8.98 15.85 20.10
N GLY A 167 -9.13 14.98 21.11
CA GLY A 167 -10.11 15.16 22.19
C GLY A 167 -11.57 14.82 21.82
N ARG A 168 -11.82 14.26 20.64
CA ARG A 168 -13.17 13.81 20.23
C ARG A 168 -13.25 12.28 20.27
N GLN A 169 -14.35 11.76 20.81
CA GLN A 169 -14.65 10.32 20.72
C GLN A 169 -15.03 9.96 19.27
N ASP A 170 -14.56 8.81 18.80
CA ASP A 170 -14.92 8.28 17.49
C ASP A 170 -16.34 7.69 17.52
N HIS A 171 -17.25 8.23 16.70
CA HIS A 171 -18.64 7.78 16.65
C HIS A 171 -18.94 6.99 15.38
N GLY A 172 -19.19 5.69 15.50
CA GLY A 172 -19.49 4.81 14.38
C GLY A 172 -18.38 4.70 13.33
N PHE A 173 -18.49 3.71 12.45
CA PHE A 173 -17.50 3.42 11.42
C PHE A 173 -18.20 3.28 10.08
N MET A 174 -17.44 3.52 9.00
CA MET A 174 -17.90 3.30 7.63
C MET A 174 -16.93 2.37 6.93
N PHE A 175 -17.46 1.40 6.21
CA PHE A 175 -16.71 0.47 5.38
C PHE A 175 -17.15 0.68 3.93
N ALA A 176 -16.20 0.68 3.01
CA ALA A 176 -16.49 0.75 1.59
C ALA A 176 -16.52 -0.68 1.02
N THR A 177 -17.50 -0.92 0.16
CA THR A 177 -17.77 -2.21 -0.48
C THR A 177 -18.07 -1.99 -1.96
N GLY A 178 -18.42 -3.07 -2.66
CA GLY A 178 -18.75 -3.01 -4.09
C GLY A 178 -17.52 -3.20 -4.98
N THR A 179 -17.62 -2.69 -6.21
CA THR A 179 -16.63 -2.89 -7.27
C THR A 179 -16.53 -1.59 -8.07
N TYR A 180 -15.46 -0.83 -7.86
CA TYR A 180 -15.29 0.45 -8.56
C TYR A 180 -15.11 0.25 -10.07
N THR A 181 -15.99 0.88 -10.86
CA THR A 181 -16.05 0.76 -12.32
C THR A 181 -15.52 1.99 -13.07
N GLY A 182 -15.17 3.08 -12.37
CA GLY A 182 -14.65 4.30 -13.01
C GLY A 182 -13.29 4.08 -13.68
N THR A 183 -12.81 5.05 -14.45
CA THR A 183 -11.53 4.96 -15.19
C THR A 183 -10.44 5.89 -14.65
N GLU A 184 -10.75 6.65 -13.61
CA GLU A 184 -9.86 7.62 -12.97
C GLU A 184 -9.76 7.36 -11.46
N ASN A 185 -8.70 7.85 -10.82
CA ASN A 185 -8.66 7.88 -9.36
C ASN A 185 -9.69 8.91 -8.87
N ARG A 186 -10.48 8.53 -7.86
CA ARG A 186 -11.47 9.41 -7.23
C ARG A 186 -11.38 9.30 -5.72
N ALA A 187 -11.51 10.44 -5.05
CA ALA A 187 -11.72 10.49 -3.61
C ALA A 187 -13.19 10.80 -3.34
N TRP A 188 -13.77 10.02 -2.45
CA TRP A 188 -15.15 10.13 -2.01
C TRP A 188 -15.19 10.64 -0.59
N VAL A 189 -16.11 11.58 -0.34
CA VAL A 189 -16.38 12.09 0.99
C VAL A 189 -17.85 11.84 1.30
N VAL A 190 -18.11 11.19 2.43
CA VAL A 190 -19.46 10.96 2.96
C VAL A 190 -19.59 11.79 4.23
N GLN A 191 -20.57 12.68 4.29
CA GLN A 191 -20.82 13.54 5.44
C GLN A 191 -22.14 13.18 6.11
N VAL A 192 -22.13 13.07 7.44
CA VAL A 192 -23.35 12.98 8.24
C VAL A 192 -24.04 14.34 8.24
N VAL A 193 -25.25 14.42 7.70
CA VAL A 193 -26.03 15.67 7.65
C VAL A 193 -26.84 15.81 8.93
N LYS A 194 -27.66 14.81 9.24
CA LYS A 194 -28.39 14.70 10.51
C LYS A 194 -27.75 13.61 11.35
N GLY A 195 -27.36 13.97 12.58
CA GLY A 195 -26.85 13.02 13.56
C GLY A 195 -27.97 12.21 14.25
N GLY A 196 -27.56 11.20 15.02
CA GLY A 196 -28.45 10.29 15.74
C GLY A 196 -28.09 8.82 15.50
N PRO A 197 -28.90 7.89 16.01
CA PRO A 197 -28.69 6.47 15.78
C PRO A 197 -28.98 6.06 14.32
N PRO A 198 -28.52 4.87 13.88
CA PRO A 198 -29.03 4.23 12.67
C PRO A 198 -30.57 4.26 12.61
N GLY A 199 -31.13 4.49 11.42
CA GLY A 199 -32.56 4.67 11.20
C GLY A 199 -33.07 6.10 11.42
N GLN A 200 -32.23 7.01 11.92
CA GLN A 200 -32.56 8.44 12.07
C GLN A 200 -31.50 9.37 11.46
N ALA A 201 -30.23 8.97 11.56
CA ALA A 201 -29.13 9.72 10.96
C ALA A 201 -29.18 9.67 9.44
N THR A 202 -28.80 10.78 8.80
CA THR A 202 -28.74 10.88 7.34
C THR A 202 -27.36 11.31 6.89
N ILE A 203 -26.99 10.92 5.68
CA ILE A 203 -25.72 11.24 5.03
C ILE A 203 -25.95 11.87 3.67
N ARG A 204 -24.91 12.54 3.17
CA ARG A 204 -24.76 12.89 1.76
C ARG A 204 -23.34 12.59 1.33
N TRP A 205 -23.09 12.44 0.03
CA TRP A 205 -21.77 12.06 -0.47
C TRP A 205 -21.33 12.86 -1.68
N SER A 206 -20.03 12.86 -1.97
CA SER A 206 -19.40 13.51 -3.13
C SER A 206 -18.27 12.65 -3.68
N ASP A 207 -18.14 12.55 -5.01
CA ASP A 207 -17.06 11.84 -5.74
C ASP A 207 -16.02 12.80 -6.38
N GLN A 208 -16.14 14.11 -6.11
CA GLN A 208 -15.27 15.15 -6.68
C GLN A 208 -14.37 15.83 -5.64
N TRP A 209 -13.93 15.08 -4.64
CA TRP A 209 -12.90 15.59 -3.76
C TRP A 209 -11.57 15.61 -4.52
N LYS A 210 -11.05 16.81 -4.82
CA LYS A 210 -9.67 16.92 -5.27
C LYS A 210 -8.82 16.73 -4.02
N SER A 211 -8.08 15.62 -3.96
CA SER A 211 -7.07 15.36 -2.94
C SER A 211 -5.96 16.42 -3.04
N GLY A 212 -6.20 17.58 -2.45
CA GLY A 212 -5.28 18.70 -2.45
C GLY A 212 -5.55 19.51 -1.20
N TRP A 213 -4.52 19.65 -0.39
CA TRP A 213 -4.41 20.41 0.87
C TRP A 213 -4.89 21.85 0.88
N ASP A 214 -5.44 22.33 -0.22
CA ASP A 214 -6.12 23.60 -0.17
C ASP A 214 -7.44 23.37 0.56
N GLU A 215 -7.50 23.84 1.80
CA GLU A 215 -8.72 24.03 2.59
C GLU A 215 -9.83 24.80 1.82
N ASN A 216 -9.49 25.40 0.66
CA ASN A 216 -10.45 25.99 -0.30
C ASN A 216 -10.86 25.07 -1.46
N VAL A 217 -10.32 23.87 -1.58
CA VAL A 217 -10.84 22.80 -2.45
C VAL A 217 -12.00 22.14 -1.72
N ARG A 218 -13.13 22.82 -1.79
CA ARG A 218 -14.40 22.39 -1.21
C ARG A 218 -14.96 21.22 -2.02
N VAL A 219 -15.64 20.30 -1.34
CA VAL A 219 -16.60 19.40 -1.98
C VAL A 219 -17.41 20.22 -2.99
N LYS A 220 -17.23 19.92 -4.28
CA LYS A 220 -17.81 20.75 -5.33
C LYS A 220 -19.28 20.44 -5.58
N ARG A 221 -19.67 19.20 -5.32
CA ARG A 221 -21.01 18.70 -5.59
C ARG A 221 -21.36 17.57 -4.64
N TRP A 222 -22.44 17.75 -3.90
CA TRP A 222 -23.05 16.70 -3.09
C TRP A 222 -24.06 15.91 -3.90
N SER A 223 -24.41 14.72 -3.40
CA SER A 223 -25.60 13.97 -3.79
C SER A 223 -26.84 14.87 -3.70
N ALA A 224 -27.82 14.63 -4.59
CA ALA A 224 -29.01 15.47 -4.67
C ALA A 224 -29.89 15.34 -3.42
N GLU A 225 -29.89 14.17 -2.79
CA GLU A 225 -30.70 13.84 -1.63
C GLU A 225 -29.82 13.36 -0.48
N ASP A 226 -30.32 13.59 0.73
CA ASP A 226 -29.80 12.99 1.94
C ASP A 226 -30.32 11.56 2.06
N ILE A 227 -29.43 10.62 2.35
CA ILE A 227 -29.70 9.18 2.41
C ILE A 227 -29.72 8.76 3.87
N LEU A 228 -30.74 8.01 4.28
CA LEU A 228 -30.82 7.45 5.63
C LEU A 228 -29.70 6.43 5.86
N ILE A 229 -29.02 6.51 7.01
CA ILE A 229 -28.20 5.41 7.49
C ILE A 229 -29.17 4.33 7.99
N PRO A 230 -29.27 3.16 7.36
CA PRO A 230 -30.25 2.16 7.73
C PRO A 230 -29.94 1.57 9.11
N ALA A 231 -30.98 1.29 9.89
CA ALA A 231 -30.83 0.47 11.08
C ALA A 231 -30.61 -1.00 10.69
N ALA A 232 -29.70 -1.67 11.39
CA ALA A 232 -29.49 -3.11 11.27
C ALA A 232 -29.90 -3.76 12.59
N SER A 233 -30.80 -4.75 12.54
CA SER A 233 -31.17 -5.55 13.71
C SER A 233 -30.15 -6.66 14.00
N ASP A 234 -29.24 -6.93 13.05
CA ASP A 234 -28.20 -7.95 13.13
C ASP A 234 -26.92 -7.40 12.47
N ALA A 235 -25.79 -7.53 13.16
CA ALA A 235 -24.48 -7.13 12.64
C ALA A 235 -24.08 -7.92 11.38
N ALA A 236 -24.60 -9.13 11.18
CA ALA A 236 -24.40 -9.91 9.96
C ALA A 236 -25.16 -9.34 8.74
N LEU A 237 -26.14 -8.46 8.95
CA LEU A 237 -27.05 -7.92 7.93
C LEU A 237 -26.98 -6.40 7.83
N ILE A 238 -25.81 -5.80 8.07
CA ILE A 238 -25.61 -4.35 7.89
C ILE A 238 -25.93 -3.97 6.43
N PRO A 239 -26.99 -3.18 6.17
CA PRO A 239 -27.40 -2.90 4.81
C PRO A 239 -26.41 -1.99 4.10
N GLU A 240 -26.29 -2.20 2.81
CA GLU A 240 -25.40 -1.46 1.94
C GLU A 240 -26.11 -0.28 1.29
N ILE A 241 -25.44 0.87 1.25
CA ILE A 241 -25.87 2.06 0.52
C ILE A 241 -25.03 2.13 -0.75
N ALA A 242 -25.67 1.91 -1.90
CA ALA A 242 -25.03 2.09 -3.20
C ALA A 242 -24.77 3.58 -3.44
N LEU A 243 -23.54 3.90 -3.86
CA LEU A 243 -23.16 5.22 -4.33
C LEU A 243 -23.14 5.19 -5.87
N LYS A 244 -22.12 5.79 -6.48
CA LYS A 244 -21.93 5.82 -7.93
C LYS A 244 -20.72 4.98 -8.34
N ASP A 245 -20.62 4.64 -9.63
CA ASP A 245 -19.49 3.93 -10.22
C ASP A 245 -19.17 2.60 -9.51
N GLY A 246 -20.22 1.91 -9.03
CA GLY A 246 -20.13 0.61 -8.36
C GLY A 246 -19.55 0.65 -6.94
N VAL A 247 -19.26 1.84 -6.39
CA VAL A 247 -18.89 2.01 -4.98
C VAL A 247 -20.13 1.91 -4.11
N ALA A 248 -20.00 1.23 -2.98
CA ALA A 248 -21.02 1.20 -1.97
C ALA A 248 -20.42 1.31 -0.57
N ILE A 249 -21.24 1.60 0.43
CA ILE A 249 -20.81 1.80 1.81
C ILE A 249 -21.73 1.13 2.81
N ARG A 250 -21.17 0.79 3.97
CA ARG A 250 -21.87 0.26 5.15
C ARG A 250 -21.47 1.04 6.38
N PHE A 251 -22.35 1.12 7.35
CA PHE A 251 -22.10 1.81 8.61
C PHE A 251 -22.27 0.86 9.80
N THR A 252 -21.43 1.03 10.81
CA THR A 252 -21.58 0.39 12.13
C THR A 252 -21.47 1.42 13.23
N GLY A 253 -21.98 1.10 14.42
CA GLY A 253 -21.96 1.98 15.58
C GLY A 253 -23.35 2.43 16.03
N GLU A 254 -23.41 2.93 17.25
CA GLU A 254 -24.67 3.24 17.94
C GLU A 254 -25.20 4.63 17.62
N THR A 255 -24.31 5.57 17.32
CA THR A 255 -24.66 6.97 17.05
C THR A 255 -23.71 7.59 16.04
N PHE A 256 -24.23 8.56 15.29
CA PHE A 256 -23.48 9.37 14.32
C PHE A 256 -23.67 10.85 14.65
N VAL A 257 -22.62 11.65 14.51
CA VAL A 257 -22.69 13.08 14.81
C VAL A 257 -22.70 13.90 13.53
N ALA A 258 -23.63 14.86 13.45
CA ALA A 258 -23.74 15.77 12.33
C ALA A 258 -22.40 16.48 12.06
N GLY A 259 -22.06 16.60 10.77
CA GLY A 259 -20.83 17.21 10.30
C GLY A 259 -19.63 16.26 10.21
N GLU A 260 -19.68 15.05 10.79
CA GLU A 260 -18.61 14.06 10.63
C GLU A 260 -18.45 13.65 9.17
N THR A 261 -17.19 13.44 8.76
CA THR A 261 -16.86 13.03 7.40
C THR A 261 -16.07 11.74 7.39
N TYR A 262 -16.39 10.90 6.42
CA TYR A 262 -15.70 9.66 6.11
C TYR A 262 -15.15 9.76 4.69
N HIS A 263 -13.97 9.20 4.49
CA HIS A 263 -13.22 9.31 3.24
C HIS A 263 -12.95 7.91 2.71
N VAL A 264 -13.11 7.73 1.41
CA VAL A 264 -12.64 6.54 0.70
C VAL A 264 -11.98 6.95 -0.60
N HIS A 265 -10.84 6.35 -0.89
CA HIS A 265 -10.15 6.54 -2.17
C HIS A 265 -10.42 5.35 -3.08
N THR A 266 -10.62 5.64 -4.35
CA THR A 266 -10.84 4.64 -5.40
C THR A 266 -9.86 4.90 -6.52
N TYR A 267 -9.45 3.82 -7.17
CA TYR A 267 -8.27 3.83 -7.99
C TYR A 267 -8.58 3.29 -9.38
N ALA A 268 -8.19 4.01 -10.42
CA ALA A 268 -8.04 3.46 -11.76
C ALA A 268 -6.91 2.43 -11.81
N ARG A 269 -5.85 2.71 -11.05
CA ARG A 269 -4.61 1.95 -11.00
C ARG A 269 -4.18 1.82 -9.55
N ILE A 270 -3.93 0.60 -9.10
CA ILE A 270 -3.67 0.31 -7.70
C ILE A 270 -2.50 -0.66 -7.54
N ASN A 271 -1.64 -0.37 -6.58
CA ASN A 271 -0.55 -1.26 -6.17
C ASN A 271 -0.96 -2.07 -4.94
N GLN A 272 -0.57 -3.33 -4.94
CA GLN A 272 -0.46 -4.15 -3.75
C GLN A 272 0.97 -4.69 -3.69
N VAL A 273 1.69 -4.33 -2.62
CA VAL A 273 3.07 -4.77 -2.43
C VAL A 273 3.09 -6.02 -1.56
N ILE A 274 4.01 -6.92 -1.90
CA ILE A 274 4.39 -8.08 -1.11
C ILE A 274 5.85 -7.91 -0.72
N TRP A 275 6.12 -8.08 0.56
CA TRP A 275 7.47 -8.15 1.11
C TRP A 275 7.83 -9.62 1.34
N GLY A 276 9.05 -10.00 1.01
CA GLY A 276 9.59 -11.32 1.33
C GLY A 276 10.92 -11.19 2.04
N ASP A 277 11.11 -11.97 3.09
CA ASP A 277 12.39 -12.09 3.79
C ASP A 277 13.00 -13.46 3.51
N ILE A 278 14.33 -13.48 3.31
CA ILE A 278 15.12 -14.70 3.25
C ILE A 278 16.19 -14.66 4.33
N SER A 279 16.03 -15.50 5.35
CA SER A 279 16.96 -15.66 6.46
C SER A 279 17.98 -16.75 6.14
N VAL A 280 19.25 -16.38 5.98
CA VAL A 280 20.34 -17.30 5.63
C VAL A 280 20.83 -18.03 6.89
N PRO A 281 20.70 -19.37 6.97
CA PRO A 281 21.20 -20.15 8.09
C PRO A 281 22.73 -20.04 8.28
N ALA A 282 23.20 -20.27 9.50
CA ALA A 282 24.62 -20.30 9.87
C ALA A 282 25.46 -21.20 8.95
N GLN A 283 24.88 -22.36 8.65
CA GLN A 283 25.49 -23.49 7.98
C GLN A 283 25.22 -23.50 6.47
N ALA A 284 24.57 -22.46 5.93
CA ALA A 284 24.34 -22.35 4.50
C ALA A 284 25.70 -22.35 3.76
N GLN A 285 25.84 -23.14 2.71
CA GLN A 285 27.04 -23.10 1.88
C GLN A 285 27.15 -21.73 1.21
N PRO A 286 28.34 -21.10 1.18
CA PRO A 286 28.57 -19.90 0.38
C PRO A 286 28.41 -20.21 -1.11
N GLY A 287 27.89 -19.23 -1.87
CA GLY A 287 27.63 -19.36 -3.30
C GLY A 287 26.19 -19.03 -3.66
N THR A 288 25.83 -19.28 -4.92
CA THR A 288 24.54 -18.91 -5.48
C THR A 288 23.49 -19.98 -5.24
N TYR A 289 22.38 -19.56 -4.63
CA TYR A 289 21.14 -20.32 -4.54
C TYR A 289 20.17 -19.81 -5.60
N THR A 290 19.45 -20.73 -6.23
CA THR A 290 18.46 -20.39 -7.26
C THR A 290 17.10 -20.95 -6.91
N GLY A 291 16.07 -20.21 -7.28
CA GLY A 291 14.67 -20.59 -7.17
C GLY A 291 13.78 -19.65 -7.96
N SER A 292 12.51 -19.60 -7.63
CA SER A 292 11.54 -18.75 -8.28
C SER A 292 10.46 -18.27 -7.34
N VAL A 293 9.83 -17.15 -7.71
CA VAL A 293 8.64 -16.62 -7.06
C VAL A 293 7.47 -16.66 -8.04
N ASP A 294 6.47 -17.46 -7.71
CA ASP A 294 5.25 -17.64 -8.48
C ASP A 294 4.14 -16.75 -7.92
N VAL A 295 3.55 -15.94 -8.80
CA VAL A 295 2.32 -15.21 -8.51
C VAL A 295 1.14 -15.98 -9.06
N VAL A 296 0.20 -16.33 -8.17
CA VAL A 296 -0.96 -17.15 -8.48
C VAL A 296 -2.22 -16.33 -8.23
N VAL A 297 -3.15 -16.35 -9.17
CA VAL A 297 -4.43 -15.63 -9.11
C VAL A 297 -5.54 -16.61 -9.44
N ASP A 298 -6.56 -16.68 -8.58
CA ASP A 298 -7.68 -17.62 -8.74
C ASP A 298 -7.23 -19.07 -9.02
N GLY A 299 -6.12 -19.48 -8.38
CA GLY A 299 -5.52 -20.81 -8.51
C GLY A 299 -4.67 -21.03 -9.77
N ALA A 300 -4.62 -20.08 -10.70
CA ALA A 300 -3.81 -20.14 -11.92
C ALA A 300 -2.50 -19.36 -11.77
N LEU A 301 -1.40 -19.90 -12.30
CA LEU A 301 -0.12 -19.21 -12.35
C LEU A 301 -0.22 -18.01 -13.31
N LEU A 302 0.00 -16.79 -12.79
CA LEU A 302 0.02 -15.55 -13.57
C LEU A 302 1.43 -15.27 -14.11
N LYS A 303 2.45 -15.36 -13.24
CA LYS A 303 3.84 -15.06 -13.60
C LYS A 303 4.80 -15.76 -12.64
N THR A 304 5.94 -16.17 -13.16
CA THR A 304 7.09 -16.65 -12.39
C THR A 304 8.24 -15.65 -12.54
N LEU A 305 8.80 -15.20 -11.43
CA LEU A 305 10.01 -14.37 -11.39
C LEU A 305 11.20 -15.23 -10.93
N PRO A 306 12.29 -15.31 -11.69
CA PRO A 306 13.52 -15.95 -11.21
C PRO A 306 14.04 -15.24 -9.96
N LEU A 307 14.49 -16.04 -8.98
CA LEU A 307 15.07 -15.58 -7.73
C LEU A 307 16.47 -16.17 -7.57
N SER A 308 17.48 -15.31 -7.39
CA SER A 308 18.82 -15.74 -7.00
C SER A 308 19.25 -15.05 -5.72
N LEU A 309 19.93 -15.82 -4.86
CA LEU A 309 20.56 -15.34 -3.64
C LEU A 309 22.03 -15.74 -3.65
N ASP A 310 22.91 -14.74 -3.61
CA ASP A 310 24.34 -14.96 -3.43
C ASP A 310 24.69 -14.92 -1.94
N VAL A 311 25.11 -16.07 -1.40
CA VAL A 311 25.55 -16.19 -0.01
C VAL A 311 27.06 -15.95 0.08
N TRP A 312 27.45 -14.91 0.80
CA TRP A 312 28.87 -14.57 0.97
C TRP A 312 29.60 -15.58 1.86
N PRO A 313 30.93 -15.78 1.66
CA PRO A 313 31.73 -16.72 2.44
C PRO A 313 32.13 -16.15 3.81
N PHE A 314 31.20 -15.51 4.51
CA PHE A 314 31.37 -15.07 5.89
C PHE A 314 30.02 -15.07 6.62
N ALA A 315 30.09 -15.12 7.96
CA ALA A 315 28.92 -15.09 8.82
C ALA A 315 28.87 -13.80 9.66
N LEU A 316 27.68 -13.24 9.81
CA LEU A 316 27.44 -12.22 10.83
C LEU A 316 27.42 -12.87 12.22
N PRO A 317 28.08 -12.26 13.23
CA PRO A 317 28.17 -12.85 14.56
C PRO A 317 26.82 -12.82 15.29
N LYS A 318 26.49 -13.91 15.99
CA LYS A 318 25.42 -14.02 16.98
C LYS A 318 26.04 -14.46 18.32
N PRO A 319 26.09 -13.60 19.37
CA PRO A 319 25.55 -12.24 19.44
C PRO A 319 26.34 -11.23 18.61
N ARG A 320 25.71 -10.10 18.29
CA ARG A 320 26.33 -9.01 17.51
C ARG A 320 27.54 -8.45 18.27
N THR A 321 28.66 -8.23 17.59
CA THR A 321 29.90 -7.70 18.20
C THR A 321 29.99 -6.17 18.15
N MET A 322 29.11 -5.50 17.40
CA MET A 322 29.06 -4.04 17.32
C MET A 322 28.22 -3.47 18.46
N THR A 323 28.85 -2.72 19.36
CA THR A 323 28.17 -1.97 20.42
C THR A 323 27.25 -0.92 19.79
N THR A 324 25.94 -1.18 19.81
CA THR A 324 24.91 -0.31 19.25
C THR A 324 23.86 -0.06 20.32
N ALA A 325 23.42 1.19 20.49
CA ALA A 325 22.30 1.52 21.36
C ALA A 325 21.01 1.60 20.54
N PHE A 326 20.05 0.71 20.81
CA PHE A 326 18.68 0.82 20.32
C PHE A 326 17.79 1.30 21.47
N HIS A 327 17.02 2.36 21.24
CA HIS A 327 16.07 2.86 22.22
C HIS A 327 14.73 3.13 21.53
N GLY A 328 13.69 2.41 21.94
CA GLY A 328 12.31 2.62 21.54
C GLY A 328 11.47 2.78 22.81
N TRP A 329 10.61 3.80 22.84
CA TRP A 329 9.68 3.98 23.94
C TRP A 329 8.56 2.96 23.78
N MET A 330 8.41 2.05 24.74
CA MET A 330 7.28 1.14 24.79
C MET A 330 6.20 1.76 25.65
N ASP A 331 4.99 1.88 25.11
CA ASP A 331 3.81 2.29 25.87
C ASP A 331 2.90 1.08 26.08
N ALA A 332 2.86 0.58 27.31
CA ALA A 332 2.05 -0.57 27.69
C ALA A 332 0.54 -0.25 27.75
N GLN A 333 0.16 1.04 27.79
CA GLN A 333 -1.26 1.43 27.93
C GLN A 333 -2.10 1.00 26.73
N PHE A 334 -1.51 0.95 25.53
CA PHE A 334 -2.20 0.49 24.33
C PHE A 334 -2.64 -0.99 24.42
N TYR A 335 -1.91 -1.78 25.21
CA TYR A 335 -2.14 -3.22 25.36
C TYR A 335 -3.01 -3.56 26.58
N ALA A 336 -3.06 -2.69 27.60
CA ALA A 336 -3.79 -2.95 28.84
C ALA A 336 -5.33 -3.00 28.67
N ASP A 337 -5.88 -2.31 27.67
CA ASP A 337 -7.32 -2.26 27.41
C ASP A 337 -7.80 -3.32 26.41
N ASN A 338 -6.90 -4.17 25.90
CA ASN A 338 -7.22 -5.23 24.95
C ASN A 338 -6.84 -6.61 25.54
N PRO A 339 -7.80 -7.44 25.97
CA PRO A 339 -7.48 -8.78 26.49
C PRO A 339 -6.84 -9.71 25.42
N ALA A 340 -6.89 -9.34 24.14
CA ALA A 340 -6.12 -9.99 23.07
C ALA A 340 -4.72 -9.38 22.87
N ALA A 341 -4.21 -8.57 23.78
CA ALA A 341 -2.86 -7.99 23.74
C ALA A 341 -1.92 -8.50 24.83
N ASP A 342 -2.43 -9.18 25.87
CA ASP A 342 -1.62 -9.77 26.94
C ASP A 342 -0.54 -10.74 26.40
N TRP A 343 -0.80 -11.43 25.28
CA TRP A 343 0.17 -12.34 24.66
C TRP A 343 1.27 -11.64 23.85
N GLN A 344 1.01 -10.44 23.30
CA GLN A 344 2.04 -9.66 22.60
C GLN A 344 3.08 -9.09 23.57
N PHE A 345 2.69 -8.90 24.84
CA PHE A 345 3.59 -8.50 25.91
C PHE A 345 4.58 -9.62 26.29
N GLU A 346 4.17 -10.89 26.24
CA GLU A 346 5.07 -12.03 26.47
C GLU A 346 6.08 -12.22 25.31
N LEU A 347 5.71 -11.88 24.07
CA LEU A 347 6.61 -11.91 22.90
C LEU A 347 7.69 -10.81 22.89
N LEU A 348 7.49 -9.73 23.65
CA LEU A 348 8.48 -8.66 23.80
C LEU A 348 9.59 -9.00 24.81
N LEU A 349 9.42 -10.05 25.61
CA LEU A 349 10.30 -10.43 26.72
C LEU A 349 11.16 -11.68 26.44
N HIS A 350 11.06 -12.26 25.24
CA HIS A 350 11.87 -13.38 24.76
C HIS A 350 12.57 -13.03 23.45
#